data_AF-A0A074JGZ4-F1
#
_entry.id   AF-A0A074JGZ4-F1
#
_cell.length_a   1.000
_cell.length_b   1.000
_cell.length_c   1.000
_cell.angle_alpha   90.00
_cell.angle_beta   90.00
_cell.angle_gamma   90.00
#
_symmetry.space_group_name_H-M   'P 1'
#
loop_
_entity.id
_entity.type
_entity.pdbx_description
1 polymer ?
#
loop_
_entity_poly.entity_id
_entity_poly.type
_entity_poly.pdbx_seq_one_letter_code
_entity_poly.pdbx_strand_id
1 'polypeptide(L)'
;MTKAKKWKIAIIVLLGLVATVLIAIGEGRFWKYQQNYIPDGTYQMLKYEAKSAYSNELINWTERGENNDSLYEDFIVVENMKSQFYYVFVGDGEPFVSPFEHDEKLPQTFDPRTGTLKQDLTVSEYEALVISHIDKISKKGEEYSRVKEVSVQRCVDDYKKMLKQKRTYEKRPNGLVLTVYADDGHIESRRTFKRLSSEEAKEVKSGYDWDYEYSLKYYNYSRHDGDYLIWR
;
A
#
# COMPACT_ATOMS: atom_id res chain seq x y z
N MET A 1 -41.26 37.14 35.07
CA MET A 1 -41.05 36.61 33.69
C MET A 1 -41.97 35.40 33.49
N THR A 2 -42.85 35.41 32.48
CA THR A 2 -43.85 34.35 32.24
C THR A 2 -43.20 33.02 31.87
N LYS A 3 -43.83 31.87 32.21
CA LYS A 3 -43.33 30.51 31.87
C LYS A 3 -42.96 30.39 30.38
N ALA A 4 -43.76 30.99 29.50
CA ALA A 4 -43.53 31.02 28.06
C ALA A 4 -42.22 31.74 27.66
N LYS A 5 -41.83 32.83 28.35
CA LYS A 5 -40.56 33.53 28.11
C LYS A 5 -39.36 32.70 28.55
N LYS A 6 -39.45 31.98 29.67
CA LYS A 6 -38.38 31.10 30.17
C LYS A 6 -38.10 29.94 29.20
N TRP A 7 -39.14 29.34 28.63
CA TRP A 7 -38.98 28.23 27.68
C TRP A 7 -38.32 28.67 26.37
N LYS A 8 -38.70 29.82 25.80
CA LYS A 8 -38.06 30.35 24.59
C LYS A 8 -36.55 30.57 24.77
N ILE A 9 -36.15 31.10 25.92
CA ILE A 9 -34.72 31.28 26.25
C ILE A 9 -34.02 29.93 26.37
N ALA A 10 -34.62 28.95 27.05
CA ALA A 10 -34.06 27.61 27.18
C ALA A 10 -33.86 26.91 25.82
N ILE A 11 -34.80 27.07 24.88
CA ILE A 11 -34.66 26.53 23.51
C ILE A 11 -33.50 27.19 22.77
N ILE A 12 -33.37 28.52 22.84
CA ILE A 12 -32.28 29.24 22.16
C ILE A 12 -30.92 28.81 22.73
N VAL A 13 -30.80 28.68 24.05
CA VAL A 13 -29.57 28.21 24.70
C VAL A 13 -29.25 26.78 24.29
N LEU A 14 -30.26 25.89 24.24
CA LEU A 14 -30.07 24.51 23.80
C LEU A 14 -29.62 24.43 22.34
N LEU A 15 -30.26 25.19 21.44
CA LEU A 15 -29.89 25.25 20.03
C LEU A 15 -28.49 25.84 19.83
N GLY A 16 -28.12 26.87 20.59
CA GLY A 16 -26.78 27.45 20.58
C GLY A 16 -25.73 26.41 20.98
N LEU A 17 -25.97 25.67 22.06
CA LEU A 17 -25.07 24.61 22.52
C LEU A 17 -24.93 23.49 21.49
N VAL A 18 -26.03 23.05 20.87
CA VAL A 18 -26.01 22.05 19.79
C VAL A 18 -25.19 22.54 18.59
N ALA A 19 -25.37 23.80 18.18
CA ALA A 19 -24.62 24.39 17.08
C ALA A 19 -23.11 24.44 17.38
N THR A 20 -22.71 24.85 18.58
CA THR A 20 -21.30 24.87 19.00
C THR A 20 -20.67 23.48 18.97
N VAL A 21 -21.39 22.46 19.45
CA VAL A 21 -20.92 21.06 19.41
C VAL A 21 -20.75 20.58 17.96
N LEU A 22 -21.70 20.90 17.07
CA LEU A 22 -21.60 20.52 15.65
C LEU A 22 -20.43 21.20 14.94
N ILE A 23 -20.18 22.48 15.21
CA ILE A 23 -19.02 23.22 14.69
C ILE A 23 -17.73 22.57 15.16
N ALA A 24 -17.59 22.28 16.46
CA ALA A 24 -16.40 21.65 17.01
C ALA A 24 -16.14 20.25 16.41
N ILE A 25 -17.19 19.45 16.19
CA ILE A 25 -17.08 18.14 15.53
C ILE A 25 -16.67 18.31 14.06
N GLY A 26 -17.27 19.27 13.36
CA GLY A 26 -16.96 19.58 11.96
C GLY A 26 -15.51 20.02 11.78
N GLU A 27 -15.06 20.97 12.60
CA GLU A 27 -13.68 21.47 12.63
C GLU A 27 -12.70 20.34 12.95
N GLY A 28 -12.95 19.54 13.99
CA GLY A 28 -12.07 18.42 14.34
C GLY A 28 -11.91 17.40 13.20
N ARG A 29 -13.01 17.06 12.50
CA ARG A 29 -12.97 16.16 11.34
C ARG A 29 -12.23 16.78 10.15
N PHE A 30 -12.43 18.07 9.91
CA PHE A 30 -11.75 18.81 8.85
C PHE A 30 -10.24 18.88 9.07
N TRP A 31 -9.80 19.26 10.28
CA TRP A 31 -8.38 19.33 10.61
C TRP A 31 -7.69 17.97 10.53
N LYS A 32 -8.35 16.91 11.02
CA LYS A 32 -7.81 15.54 10.89
C LYS A 32 -7.66 15.13 9.42
N TYR A 33 -8.62 15.48 8.57
CA TYR A 33 -8.52 15.24 7.14
C TYR A 33 -7.32 15.97 6.54
N GLN A 34 -7.15 17.27 6.81
CA GLN A 34 -6.04 18.07 6.28
C GLN A 34 -4.67 17.57 6.78
N GLN A 35 -4.59 17.12 8.02
CA GLN A 35 -3.39 16.54 8.61
C GLN A 35 -2.95 15.27 7.88
N ASN A 36 -3.90 14.42 7.49
CA ASN A 36 -3.63 13.15 6.83
C ASN A 36 -3.78 13.19 5.31
N TYR A 37 -4.08 14.35 4.72
CA TYR A 37 -4.17 14.49 3.28
C TYR A 37 -2.78 14.35 2.65
N ILE A 38 -2.62 13.35 1.79
CA ILE A 38 -1.41 13.09 1.01
C ILE A 38 -1.58 13.77 -0.36
N PRO A 39 -0.73 14.76 -0.70
CA PRO A 39 -0.81 15.40 -2.01
C PRO A 39 -0.51 14.43 -3.15
N ASP A 40 -1.13 14.67 -4.30
CA ASP A 40 -0.84 13.92 -5.52
C ASP A 40 0.65 13.99 -5.89
N GLY A 41 1.19 12.91 -6.42
CA GLY A 41 2.57 12.83 -6.88
C GLY A 41 3.20 11.48 -6.65
N THR A 42 4.48 11.40 -7.00
CA THR A 42 5.29 10.18 -6.85
C THR A 42 6.14 10.28 -5.61
N TYR A 43 6.23 9.18 -4.85
CA TYR A 43 7.04 9.10 -3.65
C TYR A 43 7.93 7.85 -3.72
N GLN A 44 9.25 8.04 -3.64
CA GLN A 44 10.23 6.96 -3.67
C GLN A 44 10.57 6.52 -2.25
N MET A 45 10.72 5.21 -2.04
CA MET A 45 11.14 4.67 -0.77
C MET A 45 12.61 5.04 -0.49
N LEU A 46 12.85 5.60 0.68
CA LEU A 46 14.20 5.86 1.20
C LEU A 46 14.66 4.78 2.17
N LYS A 47 13.70 4.22 2.91
CA LYS A 47 13.98 3.30 4.00
C LYS A 47 12.91 2.23 4.08
N TYR A 48 13.35 0.99 4.17
CA TYR A 48 12.50 -0.16 4.47
C TYR A 48 13.00 -0.80 5.75
N GLU A 49 12.14 -0.87 6.76
CA GLU A 49 12.44 -1.51 8.03
C GLU A 49 11.50 -2.68 8.23
N ALA A 50 12.02 -3.88 8.46
CA ALA A 50 11.22 -5.07 8.71
C ALA A 50 11.98 -6.03 9.65
N LYS A 51 11.23 -6.88 10.35
CA LYS A 51 11.83 -7.92 11.18
C LYS A 51 12.60 -8.93 10.31
N SER A 52 13.71 -9.45 10.82
CA SER A 52 14.36 -10.62 10.21
C SER A 52 13.87 -11.90 10.85
N ALA A 53 14.17 -13.04 10.22
CA ALA A 53 13.93 -14.36 10.81
C ALA A 53 14.70 -14.58 12.14
N TYR A 54 15.72 -13.75 12.43
CA TYR A 54 16.65 -13.93 13.54
C TYR A 54 16.53 -12.86 14.63
N SER A 55 15.74 -11.81 14.41
CA SER A 55 15.57 -10.71 15.36
C SER A 55 14.16 -10.16 15.34
N ASN A 56 13.65 -9.86 16.55
CA ASN A 56 12.39 -9.14 16.75
C ASN A 56 12.55 -7.62 16.56
N GLU A 57 13.77 -7.13 16.37
CA GLU A 57 14.03 -5.73 16.07
C GLU A 57 13.82 -5.45 14.58
N LEU A 58 13.39 -4.22 14.28
CA LEU A 58 13.26 -3.75 12.91
C LEU A 58 14.66 -3.46 12.36
N ILE A 59 15.05 -4.18 11.31
CA ILE A 59 16.32 -4.01 10.62
C ILE A 59 16.08 -3.16 9.36
N ASN A 60 17.04 -2.29 9.03
CA ASN A 60 16.98 -1.52 7.79
C ASN A 60 17.41 -2.40 6.59
N TRP A 61 16.48 -2.66 5.67
CA TRP A 61 16.66 -3.45 4.46
C TRP A 61 17.03 -2.61 3.23
N THR A 62 17.13 -1.27 3.35
CA THR A 62 17.69 -0.42 2.28
C THR A 62 19.19 -0.17 2.43
N GLU A 63 19.78 -0.51 3.58
CA GLU A 63 21.23 -0.47 3.75
C GLU A 63 21.83 -1.80 3.29
N ARG A 64 22.72 -1.72 2.30
CA ARG A 64 23.50 -2.86 1.82
C ARG A 64 24.46 -3.29 2.93
N GLY A 65 24.13 -4.36 3.64
CA GLY A 65 25.11 -5.04 4.49
C GLY A 65 26.25 -5.62 3.66
N GLU A 66 27.40 -5.93 4.27
CA GLU A 66 28.59 -6.50 3.60
C GLU A 66 28.31 -7.77 2.77
N ASN A 67 27.15 -8.42 2.98
CA ASN A 67 26.70 -9.63 2.29
C ASN A 67 25.29 -9.51 1.65
N ASN A 68 24.68 -8.31 1.58
CA ASN A 68 23.33 -8.15 1.02
C ASN A 68 23.40 -7.75 -0.46
N ASP A 69 23.23 -8.73 -1.34
CA ASP A 69 23.09 -8.52 -2.78
C ASP A 69 21.67 -8.10 -3.19
N SER A 70 20.77 -7.96 -2.21
CA SER A 70 19.36 -7.68 -2.41
C SER A 70 18.89 -6.35 -1.82
N LEU A 71 18.16 -5.54 -2.60
CA LEU A 71 17.62 -4.23 -2.22
C LEU A 71 16.18 -4.04 -2.72
N TYR A 72 15.42 -3.21 -2.03
CA TYR A 72 14.07 -2.82 -2.41
C TYR A 72 14.05 -1.35 -2.86
N GLU A 73 13.57 -1.08 -4.07
CA GLU A 73 13.57 0.25 -4.69
C GLU A 73 12.14 0.77 -4.98
N ASP A 74 11.20 0.38 -4.13
CA ASP A 74 9.78 0.68 -4.29
C ASP A 74 9.48 2.19 -4.45
N PHE A 75 8.45 2.51 -5.21
CA PHE A 75 7.82 3.82 -5.19
C PHE A 75 6.30 3.72 -5.24
N ILE A 76 5.64 4.80 -4.86
CA ILE A 76 4.19 4.93 -4.89
C ILE A 76 3.79 6.13 -5.73
N VAL A 77 2.75 5.97 -6.52
CA VAL A 77 2.09 7.09 -7.21
C VAL A 77 0.76 7.32 -6.52
N VAL A 78 0.54 8.55 -6.05
CA VAL A 78 -0.68 8.96 -5.36
C VAL A 78 -1.46 9.92 -6.25
N GLU A 79 -2.74 9.63 -6.45
CA GLU A 79 -3.69 10.48 -7.14
C GLU A 79 -5.04 10.43 -6.42
N ASN A 80 -5.53 11.58 -5.96
CA ASN A 80 -6.81 11.71 -5.28
C ASN A 80 -6.97 10.72 -4.12
N MET A 81 -5.95 10.64 -3.26
CA MET A 81 -5.84 9.71 -2.13
C MET A 81 -5.85 8.22 -2.50
N LYS A 82 -5.90 7.87 -3.78
CA LYS A 82 -5.61 6.51 -4.25
C LYS A 82 -4.12 6.38 -4.50
N SER A 83 -3.60 5.19 -4.31
CA SER A 83 -2.18 4.88 -4.52
C SER A 83 -2.01 3.62 -5.33
N GLN A 84 -1.11 3.70 -6.30
CA GLN A 84 -0.50 2.55 -6.95
C GLN A 84 0.88 2.34 -6.34
N PHE A 85 1.17 1.10 -5.91
CA PHE A 85 2.50 0.71 -5.49
C PHE A 85 3.25 0.08 -6.65
N TYR A 86 4.52 0.41 -6.75
CA TYR A 86 5.44 -0.12 -7.74
C TYR A 86 6.59 -0.77 -6.97
N TYR A 87 6.63 -2.09 -7.03
CA TYR A 87 7.62 -2.91 -6.34
C TYR A 87 8.78 -3.23 -7.26
N VAL A 88 10.00 -2.99 -6.77
CA VAL A 88 11.23 -3.38 -7.45
C VAL A 88 12.13 -4.06 -6.45
N PHE A 89 12.48 -5.31 -6.75
CA PHE A 89 13.48 -6.05 -6.03
C PHE A 89 14.72 -6.17 -6.89
N VAL A 90 15.87 -5.75 -6.40
CA VAL A 90 17.14 -5.99 -7.08
C VAL A 90 17.84 -7.09 -6.31
N GLY A 91 18.11 -8.24 -6.92
CA GLY A 91 18.84 -9.36 -6.33
C GLY A 91 20.02 -9.76 -7.21
N ASP A 92 21.20 -9.96 -6.64
CA ASP A 92 22.44 -10.28 -7.38
C ASP A 92 22.78 -9.23 -8.46
N GLY A 93 22.30 -8.00 -8.29
CA GLY A 93 22.43 -6.91 -9.26
C GLY A 93 21.42 -6.93 -10.41
N GLU A 94 20.48 -7.88 -10.44
CA GLU A 94 19.43 -7.97 -11.45
C GLU A 94 18.08 -7.49 -10.89
N PRO A 95 17.35 -6.62 -11.61
CA PRO A 95 16.04 -6.16 -11.18
C PRO A 95 14.98 -7.23 -11.46
N PHE A 96 14.04 -7.32 -10.54
CA PHE A 96 12.83 -8.13 -10.61
C PHE A 96 11.62 -7.25 -10.33
N VAL A 97 10.73 -7.21 -11.32
CA VAL A 97 9.41 -6.59 -11.24
C VAL A 97 8.37 -7.68 -11.49
N SER A 98 7.38 -7.77 -10.60
CA SER A 98 6.25 -8.68 -10.78
C SER A 98 5.39 -8.25 -11.97
N PRO A 99 5.24 -9.09 -13.02
CA PRO A 99 4.39 -8.74 -14.16
C PRO A 99 2.92 -8.54 -13.77
N PHE A 100 2.44 -9.30 -12.79
CA PHE A 100 1.08 -9.19 -12.28
C PHE A 100 0.83 -7.82 -11.65
N GLU A 101 1.72 -7.35 -10.77
CA GLU A 101 1.54 -6.06 -10.09
C GLU A 101 1.66 -4.88 -11.04
N HIS A 102 2.56 -4.99 -12.02
CA HIS A 102 2.74 -4.01 -13.08
C HIS A 102 1.47 -3.88 -13.94
N ASP A 103 0.96 -5.01 -14.44
CA ASP A 103 -0.15 -5.05 -15.39
C ASP A 103 -1.50 -4.75 -14.73
N GLU A 104 -1.80 -5.44 -13.62
CA GLU A 104 -3.12 -5.39 -12.99
C GLU A 104 -3.28 -4.18 -12.06
N LYS A 105 -2.17 -3.57 -11.62
CA LYS A 105 -2.15 -2.35 -10.79
C LYS A 105 -3.11 -2.41 -9.60
N LEU A 106 -2.66 -2.99 -8.49
CA LEU A 106 -3.48 -3.18 -7.31
C LEU A 106 -3.84 -1.85 -6.60
N PRO A 107 -5.11 -1.40 -6.65
CA PRO A 107 -5.49 -0.11 -6.10
C PRO A 107 -5.58 -0.14 -4.57
N GLN A 108 -5.06 0.91 -3.95
CA GLN A 108 -5.14 1.14 -2.51
C GLN A 108 -5.63 2.56 -2.24
N THR A 109 -6.33 2.78 -1.14
CA THR A 109 -6.84 4.09 -0.74
C THR A 109 -6.32 4.51 0.62
N PHE A 110 -5.71 5.70 0.68
CA PHE A 110 -5.43 6.42 1.91
C PHE A 110 -6.71 6.99 2.49
N ASP A 111 -7.03 6.62 3.74
CA ASP A 111 -8.18 7.14 4.47
C ASP A 111 -7.73 8.26 5.43
N PRO A 112 -7.90 9.54 5.06
CA PRO A 112 -7.44 10.67 5.87
C PRO A 112 -8.23 10.85 7.17
N ARG A 113 -9.41 10.23 7.32
CA ARG A 113 -10.19 10.33 8.56
C ARG A 113 -9.61 9.43 9.64
N THR A 114 -9.01 8.31 9.25
CA THR A 114 -8.50 7.29 10.16
C THR A 114 -6.97 7.22 10.17
N GLY A 115 -6.30 7.73 9.14
CA GLY A 115 -4.85 7.58 8.95
C GLY A 115 -4.47 6.16 8.54
N THR A 116 -5.39 5.42 7.91
CA THR A 116 -5.16 4.03 7.48
C THR A 116 -5.03 3.91 5.97
N LEU A 117 -4.27 2.92 5.51
CA LEU A 117 -4.21 2.54 4.10
C LEU A 117 -5.04 1.27 3.91
N LYS A 118 -5.96 1.28 2.95
CA LYS A 118 -6.87 0.16 2.67
C LYS A 118 -6.61 -0.40 1.27
N GLN A 119 -6.82 -1.69 1.14
CA GLN A 119 -6.89 -2.37 -0.15
C GLN A 119 -8.31 -2.21 -0.70
N ASP A 120 -8.43 -1.88 -1.98
CA ASP A 120 -9.74 -1.57 -2.58
C ASP A 120 -10.45 -2.79 -3.16
N LEU A 121 -9.72 -3.88 -3.43
CA LEU A 121 -10.27 -5.10 -4.00
C LEU A 121 -10.85 -6.02 -2.91
N THR A 122 -11.94 -6.70 -3.24
CA THR A 122 -12.39 -7.88 -2.52
C THR A 122 -11.50 -9.09 -2.85
N VAL A 123 -11.56 -10.12 -2.01
CA VAL A 123 -10.83 -11.39 -2.26
C VAL A 123 -11.21 -11.98 -3.62
N SER A 124 -12.51 -11.97 -3.98
CA SER A 124 -12.99 -12.51 -5.25
C SER A 124 -12.55 -11.68 -6.47
N GLU A 125 -12.50 -10.35 -6.34
CA GLU A 125 -12.00 -9.49 -7.42
C GLU A 125 -10.51 -9.71 -7.64
N TYR A 126 -9.74 -9.78 -6.55
CA TYR A 126 -8.32 -10.09 -6.62
C TYR A 126 -8.05 -11.49 -7.20
N GLU A 127 -8.78 -12.51 -6.76
CA GLU A 127 -8.70 -13.88 -7.30
C GLU A 127 -8.98 -13.91 -8.79
N ALA A 128 -10.01 -13.19 -9.26
CA ALA A 128 -10.33 -13.10 -10.68
C ALA A 128 -9.20 -12.44 -11.50
N LEU A 129 -8.54 -11.39 -10.97
CA LEU A 129 -7.38 -10.78 -11.62
C LEU A 129 -6.21 -11.76 -11.71
N VAL A 130 -5.91 -12.48 -10.62
CA VAL A 130 -4.83 -13.48 -10.61
C VAL A 130 -5.11 -14.57 -11.65
N ILE A 131 -6.32 -15.15 -11.65
CA ILE A 131 -6.71 -16.19 -12.62
C ILE A 131 -6.56 -15.67 -14.05
N SER A 132 -7.08 -14.48 -14.34
CA SER A 132 -7.03 -13.84 -15.66
C SER A 132 -5.59 -13.62 -16.12
N HIS A 133 -4.74 -13.11 -15.23
CA HIS A 133 -3.33 -12.86 -15.52
C HIS A 133 -2.58 -14.16 -15.82
N ILE A 134 -2.76 -15.19 -14.99
CA ILE A 134 -2.16 -16.51 -15.19
C ILE A 134 -2.62 -17.13 -16.52
N ASP A 135 -3.89 -16.98 -16.90
CA ASP A 135 -4.37 -17.50 -18.17
C ASP A 135 -3.81 -16.77 -19.40
N LYS A 136 -3.51 -15.47 -19.27
CA LYS A 136 -2.90 -14.66 -20.34
C LYS A 136 -1.50 -15.15 -20.70
N ILE A 137 -0.73 -15.59 -19.71
CA ILE A 137 0.72 -15.85 -19.84
C ILE A 137 1.06 -17.34 -20.02
N SER A 138 0.10 -18.24 -19.87
CA SER A 138 0.38 -19.67 -19.72
C SER A 138 -0.03 -20.56 -20.90
N LYS A 139 0.58 -21.75 -21.00
CA LYS A 139 0.30 -22.77 -22.03
C LYS A 139 -0.64 -23.85 -21.49
N LYS A 140 -1.66 -24.23 -22.27
CA LYS A 140 -2.73 -25.17 -21.85
C LYS A 140 -2.22 -26.61 -21.62
N GLY A 141 -2.68 -27.27 -20.56
CA GLY A 141 -2.39 -28.67 -20.21
C GLY A 141 -2.82 -29.07 -18.78
N GLU A 142 -2.76 -30.36 -18.43
CA GLU A 142 -3.15 -30.88 -17.09
C GLU A 142 -2.16 -30.47 -15.99
N GLU A 143 -0.85 -30.61 -16.25
CA GLU A 143 0.22 -30.12 -15.37
C GLU A 143 0.10 -28.61 -15.12
N TYR A 144 -0.20 -27.84 -16.17
CA TYR A 144 -0.48 -26.42 -16.06
C TYR A 144 -1.69 -26.11 -15.16
N SER A 145 -2.77 -26.91 -15.24
CA SER A 145 -3.97 -26.70 -14.44
C SER A 145 -3.69 -26.84 -12.94
N ARG A 146 -2.85 -27.80 -12.56
CA ARG A 146 -2.44 -27.98 -11.16
C ARG A 146 -1.51 -26.87 -10.66
N VAL A 147 -0.54 -26.44 -11.48
CA VAL A 147 0.34 -25.32 -11.14
C VAL A 147 -0.46 -24.03 -10.97
N LYS A 148 -1.42 -23.77 -11.88
CA LYS A 148 -2.34 -22.64 -11.77
C LYS A 148 -3.12 -22.64 -10.46
N GLU A 149 -3.74 -23.77 -10.09
CA GLU A 149 -4.54 -23.86 -8.87
C GLU A 149 -3.71 -23.52 -7.62
N VAL A 150 -2.52 -24.11 -7.50
CA VAL A 150 -1.60 -23.85 -6.37
C VAL A 150 -1.16 -22.38 -6.34
N SER A 151 -0.83 -21.81 -7.49
CA SER A 151 -0.41 -20.41 -7.62
C SER A 151 -1.53 -19.44 -7.24
N VAL A 152 -2.74 -19.65 -7.75
CA VAL A 152 -3.92 -18.84 -7.39
C VAL A 152 -4.17 -18.91 -5.88
N GLN A 153 -4.15 -20.13 -5.32
CA GLN A 153 -4.38 -20.33 -3.88
C GLN A 153 -3.37 -19.56 -3.03
N ARG A 154 -2.08 -19.58 -3.39
CA ARG A 154 -1.02 -18.83 -2.71
C ARG A 154 -1.26 -17.32 -2.77
N CYS A 155 -1.50 -16.75 -3.95
CA CYS A 155 -1.82 -15.32 -4.10
C CYS A 155 -3.00 -14.92 -3.20
N VAL A 156 -4.07 -15.70 -3.26
CA VAL A 156 -5.32 -15.41 -2.56
C VAL A 156 -5.16 -15.49 -1.05
N ASP A 157 -4.38 -16.44 -0.54
CA ASP A 157 -4.12 -16.56 0.90
C ASP A 157 -3.20 -15.45 1.42
N ASP A 158 -2.20 -15.05 0.66
CA ASP A 158 -1.36 -13.88 0.97
C ASP A 158 -2.21 -12.60 0.96
N TYR A 159 -3.10 -12.44 -0.03
CA TYR A 159 -4.03 -11.32 -0.09
C TYR A 159 -5.00 -11.30 1.11
N LYS A 160 -5.54 -12.45 1.53
CA LYS A 160 -6.39 -12.54 2.73
C LYS A 160 -5.62 -12.16 4.00
N LYS A 161 -4.36 -12.58 4.14
CA LYS A 161 -3.50 -12.15 5.25
C LYS A 161 -3.32 -10.64 5.19
N MET A 162 -3.05 -10.11 4.00
CA MET A 162 -2.89 -8.68 3.76
C MET A 162 -4.13 -7.89 4.20
N LEU A 163 -5.34 -8.34 3.89
CA LEU A 163 -6.59 -7.68 4.29
C LEU A 163 -6.82 -7.62 5.81
N LYS A 164 -6.24 -8.54 6.58
CA LYS A 164 -6.35 -8.56 8.05
C LYS A 164 -5.38 -7.61 8.73
N GLN A 165 -4.21 -7.39 8.12
CA GLN A 165 -3.18 -6.52 8.66
C GLN A 165 -3.65 -5.07 8.72
N LYS A 166 -3.43 -4.44 9.88
CA LYS A 166 -3.62 -3.01 10.05
C LYS A 166 -2.48 -2.28 9.36
N ARG A 167 -2.81 -1.33 8.48
CA ARG A 167 -1.85 -0.41 7.86
C ARG A 167 -2.18 1.02 8.23
N THR A 168 -1.20 1.74 8.75
CA THR A 168 -1.32 3.18 9.01
C THR A 168 -0.32 3.94 8.20
N TYR A 169 -0.61 5.23 7.99
CA TYR A 169 0.34 6.14 7.38
C TYR A 169 0.44 7.44 8.18
N GLU A 170 1.60 8.07 8.08
CA GLU A 170 1.87 9.38 8.67
C GLU A 170 2.41 10.31 7.59
N LYS A 171 1.74 11.44 7.38
CA LYS A 171 2.22 12.50 6.49
C LYS A 171 3.48 13.15 7.08
N ARG A 172 4.49 13.34 6.25
CA ARG A 172 5.70 14.13 6.55
C ARG A 172 5.74 15.37 5.65
N PRO A 173 6.51 16.42 5.99
CA PRO A 173 6.61 17.63 5.16
C PRO A 173 6.95 17.35 3.69
N ASN A 174 7.88 16.41 3.44
CA ASN A 174 8.36 16.05 2.10
C ASN A 174 8.16 14.55 1.80
N GLY A 175 7.12 13.93 2.35
CA GLY A 175 6.97 12.48 2.21
C GLY A 175 5.91 11.86 3.08
N LEU A 176 6.03 10.56 3.31
CA LEU A 176 5.16 9.82 4.20
C LEU A 176 5.86 8.60 4.78
N VAL A 177 5.32 8.09 5.88
CA VAL A 177 5.74 6.82 6.48
C VAL A 177 4.55 5.88 6.48
N LEU A 178 4.73 4.67 5.94
CA LEU A 178 3.77 3.57 6.05
C LEU A 178 4.23 2.64 7.16
N THR A 179 3.30 2.15 7.95
CA THR A 179 3.56 1.15 8.99
C THR A 179 2.53 0.03 8.89
N VAL A 180 3.03 -1.20 8.81
CA VAL A 180 2.23 -2.43 8.81
C VAL A 180 2.38 -3.07 10.18
N TYR A 181 1.25 -3.47 10.77
CA TYR A 181 1.21 -4.14 12.05
C TYR A 181 0.80 -5.60 11.86
N ALA A 182 1.43 -6.46 12.65
CA ALA A 182 1.00 -7.84 12.83
C ALA A 182 -0.30 -7.90 13.65
N ASP A 183 -0.94 -9.07 13.66
CA ASP A 183 -2.22 -9.30 14.33
C ASP A 183 -2.18 -9.08 15.85
N ASP A 184 -1.01 -9.24 16.48
CA ASP A 184 -0.78 -8.99 17.91
C ASP A 184 -0.45 -7.50 18.23
N GLY A 185 -0.43 -6.64 17.22
CA GLY A 185 -0.21 -5.20 17.34
C GLY A 185 1.25 -4.73 17.29
N HIS A 186 2.24 -5.63 17.17
CA HIS A 186 3.62 -5.18 16.94
C HIS A 186 3.82 -4.69 15.50
N ILE A 187 4.86 -3.86 15.27
CA ILE A 187 5.22 -3.41 13.92
C ILE A 187 5.89 -4.55 13.18
N GLU A 188 5.28 -4.97 12.07
CA GLU A 188 5.82 -5.98 11.15
C GLU A 188 6.80 -5.32 10.19
N SER A 189 6.41 -4.17 9.62
CA SER A 189 7.28 -3.37 8.77
C SER A 189 6.95 -1.87 8.76
N ARG A 190 7.93 -1.08 8.35
CA ARG A 190 7.82 0.37 8.16
C ARG A 190 8.55 0.79 6.90
N ARG A 191 7.90 1.59 6.05
CA ARG A 191 8.51 2.15 4.84
C ARG A 191 8.44 3.67 4.91
N THR A 192 9.57 4.33 4.69
CA THR A 192 9.67 5.79 4.64
C THR A 192 9.86 6.22 3.19
N PHE A 193 9.02 7.14 2.74
CA PHE A 193 9.02 7.64 1.37
C PHE A 193 9.30 9.14 1.32
N LYS A 194 10.04 9.57 0.30
CA LYS A 194 10.27 10.97 -0.07
C LYS A 194 9.44 11.31 -1.30
N ARG A 195 8.78 12.46 -1.28
CA ARG A 195 8.10 13.00 -2.47
C ARG A 195 9.14 13.45 -3.49
N LEU A 196 8.96 13.00 -4.72
CA LEU A 196 9.81 13.37 -5.84
C LEU A 196 9.32 14.67 -6.51
N SER A 197 10.26 15.39 -7.12
CA SER A 197 9.97 16.38 -8.16
C SER A 197 9.37 15.71 -9.40
N SER A 198 8.82 16.52 -10.31
CA SER A 198 8.26 16.03 -11.57
C SER A 198 9.31 15.36 -12.46
N GLU A 199 10.53 15.86 -12.43
CA GLU A 199 11.68 15.32 -13.18
C GLU A 199 12.15 13.99 -12.59
N GLU A 200 12.40 13.94 -11.27
CA GLU A 200 12.77 12.70 -10.57
C GLU A 200 11.69 11.61 -10.75
N ALA A 201 10.40 11.99 -10.72
CA ALA A 201 9.30 11.05 -10.93
C ALA A 201 9.29 10.42 -12.33
N LYS A 202 9.63 11.21 -13.37
CA LYS A 202 9.74 10.69 -14.74
C LYS A 202 10.90 9.71 -14.87
N GLU A 203 12.02 10.01 -14.24
CA GLU A 203 13.20 9.16 -14.24
C GLU A 203 12.93 7.81 -13.56
N VAL A 204 12.39 7.83 -12.34
CA VAL A 204 12.04 6.60 -11.58
C VAL A 204 11.04 5.76 -12.35
N LYS A 205 10.00 6.38 -12.93
CA LYS A 205 9.03 5.64 -13.74
C LYS A 205 9.66 5.03 -15.00
N SER A 206 10.55 5.76 -15.68
CA SER A 206 11.24 5.24 -16.87
C SER A 206 12.19 4.09 -16.54
N GLY A 207 12.87 4.14 -15.39
CA GLY A 207 13.71 3.05 -14.90
C GLY A 207 12.87 1.81 -14.61
N TYR A 208 11.75 1.99 -13.91
CA TYR A 208 10.81 0.91 -13.62
C TYR A 208 10.24 0.23 -14.88
N ASP A 209 9.84 1.03 -15.89
CA ASP A 209 9.36 0.49 -17.15
C ASP A 209 10.46 -0.34 -17.86
N TRP A 210 11.74 0.06 -17.72
CA TRP A 210 12.89 -0.72 -18.23
C TRP A 210 13.12 -2.02 -17.45
N ASP A 211 13.04 -1.96 -16.12
CA ASP A 211 13.18 -3.13 -15.23
C ASP A 211 12.06 -4.15 -15.47
N TYR A 212 10.85 -3.69 -15.77
CA TYR A 212 9.74 -4.54 -16.17
C TYR A 212 10.00 -5.25 -17.50
N GLU A 213 10.45 -4.53 -18.54
CA GLU A 213 10.81 -5.13 -19.83
C GLU A 213 11.97 -6.13 -19.70
N TYR A 214 12.97 -5.81 -18.86
CA TYR A 214 14.05 -6.73 -18.50
C TYR A 214 13.48 -7.99 -17.83
N SER A 215 12.66 -7.80 -16.79
CA SER A 215 12.02 -8.89 -16.05
C SER A 215 11.24 -9.79 -17.00
N LEU A 216 10.35 -9.24 -17.84
CA LEU A 216 9.57 -9.98 -18.83
C LEU A 216 10.43 -10.81 -19.80
N LYS A 217 11.55 -10.25 -20.28
CA LYS A 217 12.42 -10.92 -21.24
C LYS A 217 13.10 -12.16 -20.62
N TYR A 218 13.50 -12.06 -19.36
CA TYR A 218 14.17 -13.14 -18.65
C TYR A 218 13.22 -13.96 -17.76
N TYR A 219 11.94 -13.58 -17.73
CA TYR A 219 10.90 -14.26 -16.97
C TYR A 219 10.67 -15.66 -17.51
N ASN A 220 11.20 -16.66 -16.81
CA ASN A 220 11.08 -18.05 -17.22
C ASN A 220 9.97 -18.76 -16.42
N TYR A 221 8.73 -18.68 -16.94
CA TYR A 221 7.55 -19.34 -16.35
C TYR A 221 7.72 -20.84 -16.05
N SER A 222 8.67 -21.53 -16.71
CA SER A 222 8.90 -22.97 -16.49
C SER A 222 9.57 -23.33 -15.16
N ARG A 223 10.04 -22.35 -14.37
CA ARG A 223 10.84 -22.59 -13.16
C ARG A 223 10.22 -22.09 -11.85
N HIS A 224 9.10 -21.38 -11.89
CA HIS A 224 8.69 -20.56 -10.75
C HIS A 224 7.26 -20.82 -10.27
N ASP A 225 7.11 -21.92 -9.52
CA ASP A 225 6.00 -22.11 -8.57
C ASP A 225 6.02 -21.04 -7.43
N GLY A 226 7.04 -20.18 -7.37
CA GLY A 226 7.31 -19.23 -6.29
C GLY A 226 7.03 -17.75 -6.59
N ASP A 227 6.77 -17.35 -7.84
CA ASP A 227 6.77 -15.92 -8.22
C ASP A 227 5.42 -15.22 -7.99
N TYR A 228 4.46 -15.95 -7.43
CA TYR A 228 3.18 -15.43 -6.96
C TYR A 228 3.22 -14.96 -5.50
N LEU A 229 4.40 -14.96 -4.87
CA LEU A 229 4.65 -14.41 -3.54
C LEU A 229 4.62 -12.88 -3.61
N ILE A 230 3.39 -12.39 -3.70
CA ILE A 230 2.96 -11.00 -3.77
C ILE A 230 3.12 -10.41 -2.35
N TRP A 231 4.01 -9.42 -2.21
CA TRP A 231 4.32 -8.64 -0.99
C TRP A 231 4.78 -9.44 0.25
N ARG A 232 6.10 -9.56 0.42
CA ARG A 232 6.74 -9.65 1.76
C ARG A 232 7.04 -8.26 2.32
#